data_AF-U6MGY4-F1
#
_entry.id   AF-U6MGY4-F1
#
_cell.length_a   1.000
_cell.length_b   1.000
_cell.length_c   1.000
_cell.angle_alpha   90.00
_cell.angle_beta   90.00
_cell.angle_gamma   90.00
#
_symmetry.space_group_name_H-M   'P 1'
#
loop_
_entity.id
_entity.type
_entity.pdbx_description
1 polymer ?
#
loop_
_entity_poly.entity_id
_entity_poly.type
_entity_poly.pdbx_seq_one_letter_code
_entity_poly.pdbx_strand_id
1 'polypeptide(L)'
;MTGLHGGGKMPREALVFLPTTAAWHERSSINTNLPFALAAAPAAPAPPASSGSPPSAAIPSQSEVQVLTDANFEQETQAVTGSTSGDWFVKFYTPWCGHCRKLAPAWEELARKLKGQINVAHLDATTNQRTASRFNIRGFPTLLYLKDGQMYQYKGNRTVDDMYKFATGGWQQTAGKPIPPVLTWLESVRDEFLLAVQQLRDIFIQFPLPLLMLFGIGCIMGLMTACLGFALCMGTKSRDVKISKTSKKKD
;
A
#
# COMPACT_ATOMS: atom_id res chain seq x y z
N MET A 1 8.81 -13.65 75.60
CA MET A 1 10.16 -14.22 75.72
C MET A 1 10.72 -14.40 74.32
N THR A 2 11.80 -13.66 74.02
CA THR A 2 12.87 -13.87 72.99
C THR A 2 12.45 -14.14 71.53
N GLY A 3 12.90 -13.45 70.47
CA GLY A 3 14.02 -12.51 70.19
C GLY A 3 14.40 -12.74 68.71
N LEU A 4 14.25 -11.80 67.77
CA LEU A 4 15.17 -10.75 67.27
C LEU A 4 16.46 -11.22 66.52
N HIS A 5 16.64 -10.62 65.32
CA HIS A 5 17.89 -10.39 64.55
C HIS A 5 18.59 -11.63 63.96
N GLY A 6 19.31 -11.62 62.83
CA GLY A 6 19.83 -10.62 61.90
C GLY A 6 20.83 -11.37 61.00
N GLY A 7 20.94 -11.07 59.71
CA GLY A 7 22.13 -10.41 59.17
C GLY A 7 23.35 -11.31 58.90
N GLY A 8 23.57 -11.60 57.60
CA GLY A 8 24.91 -11.61 56.96
C GLY A 8 25.83 -12.83 57.12
N LYS A 9 26.34 -13.33 55.98
CA LYS A 9 27.77 -13.20 55.60
C LYS A 9 28.08 -14.06 54.36
N MET A 10 28.39 -13.40 53.25
CA MET A 10 29.41 -13.87 52.32
C MET A 10 30.78 -13.37 52.80
N PRO A 11 31.85 -14.17 52.67
CA PRO A 11 33.20 -13.66 52.48
C PRO A 11 33.70 -14.02 51.05
N ARG A 12 34.11 -13.07 50.20
CA ARG A 12 35.31 -12.17 50.21
C ARG A 12 36.61 -12.93 49.94
N GLU A 13 37.16 -12.83 48.73
CA GLU A 13 38.25 -11.92 48.29
C GLU A 13 39.53 -12.77 48.08
N ALA A 14 40.44 -12.59 47.13
CA ALA A 14 40.80 -11.56 46.15
C ALA A 14 41.63 -12.30 45.04
N LEU A 15 42.13 -11.76 43.91
CA LEU A 15 42.80 -10.51 43.58
C LEU A 15 42.73 -10.33 42.04
N VAL A 16 42.22 -9.19 41.56
CA VAL A 16 42.94 -8.04 40.94
C VAL A 16 43.84 -8.34 39.72
N PHE A 17 43.43 -7.81 38.56
CA PHE A 17 44.13 -6.83 37.68
C PHE A 17 43.78 -7.05 36.20
N LEU A 18 43.03 -6.10 35.63
CA LEU A 18 42.96 -5.83 34.18
C LEU A 18 44.32 -5.30 33.72
N PRO A 19 44.77 -5.48 32.45
CA PRO A 19 44.26 -4.59 31.40
C PRO A 19 44.23 -5.14 29.94
N THR A 20 43.45 -4.45 29.11
CA THR A 20 43.59 -4.17 27.66
C THR A 20 44.08 -5.23 26.66
N THR A 21 43.22 -5.43 25.64
CA THR A 21 43.52 -5.61 24.21
C THR A 21 44.49 -6.73 23.81
N ALA A 22 43.93 -7.90 23.44
CA ALA A 22 44.60 -8.86 22.56
C ALA A 22 44.14 -8.58 21.12
N ALA A 23 44.95 -7.91 20.30
CA ALA A 23 46.12 -8.45 19.58
C ALA A 23 45.71 -9.32 18.39
N TRP A 24 45.28 -8.63 17.33
CA TRP A 24 45.43 -9.06 15.94
C TRP A 24 46.85 -8.68 15.48
N HIS A 25 47.72 -9.67 15.31
CA HIS A 25 49.02 -9.61 14.60
C HIS A 25 49.37 -11.09 14.33
N GLU A 26 49.94 -11.56 13.22
CA GLU A 26 50.52 -10.94 12.04
C GLU A 26 51.03 -12.06 11.10
N ARG A 27 50.63 -12.03 9.82
CA ARG A 27 51.30 -12.66 8.66
C ARG A 27 50.54 -12.14 7.44
N SER A 28 51.09 -11.44 6.46
CA SER A 28 52.44 -11.46 5.89
C SER A 28 52.58 -10.25 4.94
N SER A 29 53.70 -9.53 5.07
CA SER A 29 54.50 -8.95 4.00
C SER A 29 53.78 -8.28 2.81
N ILE A 30 53.60 -6.96 2.88
CA ILE A 30 53.33 -6.11 1.71
C ILE A 30 54.67 -5.80 1.03
N ASN A 31 54.88 -6.34 -0.16
CA ASN A 31 55.94 -5.91 -1.07
C ASN A 31 55.45 -4.67 -1.83
N THR A 32 55.98 -3.49 -1.49
CA THR A 32 55.73 -2.22 -2.18
C THR A 32 56.64 -2.11 -3.40
N ASN A 33 56.25 -2.70 -4.51
CA ASN A 33 56.73 -2.34 -5.85
C ASN A 33 55.84 -3.01 -6.88
N LEU A 34 54.91 -2.25 -7.49
CA LEU A 34 54.43 -2.42 -8.86
C LEU A 34 53.52 -1.22 -9.23
N PRO A 35 53.67 -0.65 -10.44
CA PRO A 35 53.01 0.60 -10.82
C PRO A 35 51.56 0.38 -11.27
N PHE A 36 50.82 1.48 -11.23
CA PHE A 36 49.47 1.72 -11.73
C PHE A 36 49.19 1.01 -13.07
N ALA A 37 48.45 -0.10 -13.03
CA ALA A 37 47.89 -0.74 -14.21
C ALA A 37 46.39 -0.95 -13.99
N LEU A 38 45.62 -0.15 -14.73
CA LEU A 38 44.16 -0.24 -14.87
C LEU A 38 43.81 -1.59 -15.52
N ALA A 39 43.58 -2.62 -14.71
CA ALA A 39 43.09 -3.90 -15.19
C ALA A 39 41.57 -3.99 -14.94
N ALA A 40 40.80 -3.69 -15.98
CA ALA A 40 39.39 -4.05 -16.06
C ALA A 40 39.26 -5.57 -15.87
N ALA A 41 38.54 -5.99 -14.84
CA ALA A 41 38.19 -7.40 -14.66
C ALA A 41 37.31 -7.85 -15.85
N PRO A 42 37.68 -8.89 -16.61
CA PRO A 42 36.77 -9.45 -17.60
C PRO A 42 35.60 -10.12 -16.88
N ALA A 43 34.39 -9.73 -17.26
CA ALA A 43 33.15 -10.37 -16.86
C ALA A 43 33.25 -11.88 -17.14
N ALA A 44 33.11 -12.69 -16.09
CA ALA A 44 33.01 -14.13 -16.25
C ALA A 44 31.78 -14.47 -17.11
N PRO A 45 31.91 -15.31 -18.16
CA PRO A 45 30.77 -15.75 -18.94
C PRO A 45 29.86 -16.64 -18.10
N ALA A 46 28.55 -16.36 -18.15
CA ALA A 46 27.51 -17.17 -17.54
C ALA A 46 27.58 -18.63 -18.02
N PRO A 47 27.34 -19.63 -17.16
CA PRO A 47 27.32 -21.03 -17.57
C PRO A 47 26.18 -21.30 -18.57
N PRO A 48 26.39 -22.15 -19.59
CA PRO A 48 25.37 -22.46 -20.58
C PRO A 48 24.20 -23.21 -19.94
N ALA A 49 23.00 -22.83 -20.36
CA ALA A 49 21.75 -23.52 -20.04
C ALA A 49 21.86 -25.01 -20.40
N SER A 50 21.88 -25.87 -19.38
CA SER A 50 21.68 -27.31 -19.55
C SER A 50 20.22 -27.65 -19.25
N SER A 51 19.51 -27.94 -20.33
CA SER A 51 18.23 -28.63 -20.38
C SER A 51 18.35 -30.01 -19.70
N GLY A 52 17.59 -30.19 -18.63
CA GLY A 52 17.54 -31.46 -17.90
C GLY A 52 16.53 -31.39 -16.76
N SER A 53 15.24 -31.25 -17.10
CA SER A 53 14.17 -31.45 -16.11
C SER A 53 14.19 -32.90 -15.63
N PRO A 54 14.30 -33.20 -14.32
CA PRO A 54 14.03 -34.53 -13.81
C PRO A 54 12.55 -34.87 -14.02
N PRO A 55 12.21 -36.15 -14.26
CA PRO A 55 10.86 -36.56 -14.58
C PRO A 55 9.91 -36.22 -13.43
N SER A 56 8.90 -35.42 -13.76
CA SER A 56 7.74 -35.10 -12.93
C SER A 56 7.08 -36.41 -12.51
N ALA A 57 7.35 -36.83 -11.27
CA ALA A 57 6.63 -37.93 -10.65
C ALA A 57 5.13 -37.57 -10.64
N ALA A 58 4.33 -38.42 -11.25
CA ALA A 58 2.92 -38.25 -11.48
C ALA A 58 2.15 -37.92 -10.18
N ILE A 59 1.57 -36.73 -10.13
CA ILE A 59 0.51 -36.37 -9.19
C ILE A 59 -0.81 -36.82 -9.83
N PRO A 60 -1.73 -37.50 -9.10
CA PRO A 60 -3.00 -37.91 -9.66
C PRO A 60 -3.78 -36.69 -10.17
N SER A 61 -4.36 -36.88 -11.34
CA SER A 61 -5.18 -35.94 -12.09
C SER A 61 -6.32 -35.36 -11.24
N GLN A 62 -6.37 -34.02 -11.20
CA GLN A 62 -7.37 -33.12 -10.57
C GLN A 62 -7.06 -32.70 -9.12
N SER A 63 -6.26 -31.64 -8.96
CA SER A 63 -6.14 -30.90 -7.71
C SER A 63 -7.46 -30.20 -7.38
N GLU A 64 -7.98 -30.34 -6.16
CA GLU A 64 -9.14 -29.57 -5.66
C GLU A 64 -8.84 -28.07 -5.51
N VAL A 65 -7.56 -27.69 -5.57
CA VAL A 65 -7.13 -26.29 -5.56
C VAL A 65 -7.35 -25.69 -6.94
N GLN A 66 -8.13 -24.62 -7.00
CA GLN A 66 -8.41 -23.90 -8.24
C GLN A 66 -7.26 -22.95 -8.61
N VAL A 67 -7.00 -22.80 -9.91
CA VAL A 67 -5.98 -21.89 -10.42
C VAL A 67 -6.63 -20.58 -10.82
N LEU A 68 -6.27 -19.50 -10.13
CA LEU A 68 -6.71 -18.15 -10.48
C LEU A 68 -5.59 -17.40 -11.20
N THR A 69 -6.01 -16.56 -12.14
CA THR A 69 -5.18 -15.78 -13.06
C THR A 69 -5.79 -14.39 -13.24
N ASP A 70 -5.03 -13.46 -13.79
CA ASP A 70 -5.53 -12.10 -14.11
C ASP A 70 -6.75 -12.11 -15.05
N ALA A 71 -6.95 -13.18 -15.84
CA ALA A 71 -8.05 -13.30 -16.80
C ALA A 71 -9.34 -13.84 -16.18
N ASN A 72 -9.24 -14.80 -15.24
CA ASN A 72 -10.42 -15.49 -14.69
C ASN A 72 -10.76 -15.04 -13.26
N PHE A 73 -9.89 -14.31 -12.54
CA PHE A 73 -10.09 -14.01 -11.13
C PHE A 73 -11.47 -13.39 -10.85
N GLU A 74 -11.87 -12.38 -11.61
CA GLU A 74 -13.15 -11.71 -11.39
C GLU A 74 -14.35 -12.55 -11.80
N GLN A 75 -14.20 -13.30 -12.89
CA GLN A 75 -15.25 -14.18 -13.38
C GLN A 75 -15.56 -15.29 -12.37
N GLU A 76 -14.50 -15.90 -11.83
CA GLU A 76 -14.60 -17.01 -10.88
C GLU A 76 -14.97 -16.53 -9.48
N THR A 77 -14.30 -15.51 -8.96
CA THR A 77 -14.50 -15.10 -7.56
C THR A 77 -15.65 -14.13 -7.37
N GLN A 78 -15.93 -13.30 -8.39
CA GLN A 78 -16.82 -12.14 -8.30
C GLN A 78 -16.53 -11.29 -7.06
N ALA A 79 -15.24 -11.17 -6.73
CA ALA A 79 -14.75 -10.63 -5.47
C ALA A 79 -15.33 -9.25 -5.13
N VAL A 80 -15.60 -8.40 -6.13
CA VAL A 80 -16.18 -7.06 -5.91
C VAL A 80 -17.67 -7.10 -5.59
N THR A 81 -18.45 -7.95 -6.26
CA THR A 81 -19.92 -7.95 -6.16
C THR A 81 -20.46 -8.94 -5.12
N GLY A 82 -19.67 -9.95 -4.76
CA GLY A 82 -20.03 -10.98 -3.76
C GLY A 82 -21.26 -11.83 -4.13
N SER A 83 -21.72 -11.78 -5.37
CA SER A 83 -23.11 -12.14 -5.68
C SER A 83 -23.37 -13.61 -6.02
N THR A 84 -22.37 -14.41 -6.44
CA THR A 84 -22.74 -15.71 -7.05
C THR A 84 -21.77 -16.88 -6.94
N SER A 85 -20.51 -16.72 -6.50
CA SER A 85 -19.52 -17.82 -6.56
C SER A 85 -19.04 -18.36 -5.20
N GLY A 86 -19.75 -18.05 -4.13
CA GLY A 86 -19.41 -18.49 -2.78
C GLY A 86 -18.14 -17.85 -2.22
N ASP A 87 -17.72 -18.35 -1.06
CA ASP A 87 -16.56 -17.82 -0.34
C ASP A 87 -15.26 -18.39 -0.91
N TRP A 88 -14.20 -17.58 -0.96
CA TRP A 88 -12.91 -17.98 -1.54
C TRP A 88 -11.78 -17.86 -0.54
N PHE A 89 -10.94 -18.89 -0.41
CA PHE A 89 -9.67 -18.82 0.29
C PHE A 89 -8.53 -18.91 -0.72
N VAL A 90 -7.84 -17.78 -0.95
CA VAL A 90 -6.86 -17.61 -2.03
C VAL A 90 -5.45 -17.50 -1.46
N LYS A 91 -4.54 -18.33 -2.00
CA LYS A 91 -3.09 -18.25 -1.74
C LYS A 91 -2.37 -17.54 -2.87
N PHE A 92 -1.84 -16.35 -2.57
CA PHE A 92 -0.90 -15.65 -3.43
C PHE A 92 0.51 -16.17 -3.16
N TYR A 93 1.21 -16.63 -4.21
CA TYR A 93 2.54 -17.22 -4.10
C TYR A 93 3.45 -16.87 -5.28
N THR A 94 4.71 -17.30 -5.19
CA THR A 94 5.66 -17.37 -6.30
C THR A 94 6.31 -18.75 -6.33
N PRO A 95 6.72 -19.27 -7.50
CA PRO A 95 7.18 -20.66 -7.65
C PRO A 95 8.52 -20.92 -6.92
N TRP A 96 9.38 -19.91 -6.83
CA TRP A 96 10.70 -20.00 -6.22
C TRP A 96 10.68 -19.75 -4.70
N CYS A 97 9.57 -19.33 -4.10
CA CYS A 97 9.49 -19.10 -2.66
C CYS A 97 9.47 -20.41 -1.85
N GLY A 98 10.48 -20.61 -1.00
CA GLY A 98 10.59 -21.80 -0.15
C GLY A 98 9.43 -21.98 0.84
N HIS A 99 8.92 -20.88 1.42
CA HIS A 99 7.77 -20.94 2.32
C HIS A 99 6.47 -21.33 1.61
N CYS A 100 6.31 -20.94 0.34
CA CYS A 100 5.15 -21.32 -0.47
C CYS A 100 5.18 -22.82 -0.79
N ARG A 101 6.35 -23.36 -1.17
CA ARG A 101 6.51 -24.80 -1.44
C ARG A 101 6.22 -25.65 -0.21
N LYS A 102 6.69 -25.23 0.97
CA LYS A 102 6.40 -25.93 2.24
C LYS A 102 4.90 -25.94 2.59
N LEU A 103 4.16 -24.88 2.23
CA LEU A 103 2.72 -24.78 2.49
C LEU A 103 1.87 -25.55 1.47
N ALA A 104 2.39 -25.83 0.26
CA ALA A 104 1.63 -26.47 -0.81
C ALA A 104 0.87 -27.75 -0.40
N PRO A 105 1.47 -28.75 0.28
CA PRO A 105 0.75 -29.97 0.64
C PRO A 105 -0.40 -29.72 1.63
N ALA A 106 -0.19 -28.86 2.64
CA ALA A 106 -1.25 -28.48 3.58
C ALA A 106 -2.37 -27.70 2.89
N TRP A 107 -2.04 -26.90 1.86
CA TRP A 107 -3.03 -26.17 1.06
C TRP A 107 -3.93 -27.10 0.23
N GLU A 108 -3.35 -28.14 -0.36
CA GLU A 108 -4.11 -29.17 -1.10
C GLU A 108 -5.00 -30.01 -0.19
N GLU A 109 -4.54 -30.35 1.01
CA GLU A 109 -5.38 -31.01 2.02
C GLU A 109 -6.52 -30.12 2.50
N LEU A 110 -6.25 -28.83 2.74
CA LEU A 110 -7.27 -27.85 3.09
C LEU A 110 -8.36 -27.77 2.00
N ALA A 111 -7.97 -27.73 0.73
CA ALA A 111 -8.91 -27.73 -0.39
C ALA A 111 -9.82 -28.96 -0.40
N ARG A 112 -9.27 -30.15 -0.13
CA ARG A 112 -10.07 -31.38 0.02
C ARG A 112 -11.06 -31.29 1.19
N LYS A 113 -10.64 -30.76 2.34
CA LYS A 113 -11.52 -30.61 3.53
C LYS A 113 -12.63 -29.59 3.33
N LEU A 114 -12.39 -28.53 2.55
CA LEU A 114 -13.33 -27.44 2.30
C LEU A 114 -14.18 -27.62 1.03
N LYS A 115 -13.99 -28.74 0.30
CA LYS A 115 -14.71 -29.04 -0.93
C LYS A 115 -16.22 -28.91 -0.75
N GLY A 116 -16.85 -28.14 -1.63
CA GLY A 116 -18.29 -27.88 -1.63
C GLY A 116 -18.78 -26.88 -0.57
N GLN A 117 -17.89 -26.34 0.27
CA GLN A 117 -18.22 -25.30 1.25
C GLN A 117 -17.53 -23.98 0.92
N ILE A 118 -16.22 -24.01 0.68
CA ILE A 118 -15.39 -22.84 0.41
C ILE A 118 -14.43 -23.18 -0.72
N ASN A 119 -14.33 -22.30 -1.71
CA ASN A 119 -13.43 -22.49 -2.83
C ASN A 119 -11.99 -22.18 -2.40
N VAL A 120 -11.08 -23.14 -2.57
CA VAL A 120 -9.66 -22.95 -2.25
C VAL A 120 -8.88 -22.78 -3.54
N ALA A 121 -8.10 -21.70 -3.63
CA ALA A 121 -7.41 -21.34 -4.85
C ALA A 121 -5.97 -20.90 -4.62
N HIS A 122 -5.18 -20.87 -5.69
CA HIS A 122 -3.88 -20.24 -5.72
C HIS A 122 -3.71 -19.33 -6.93
N LEU A 123 -2.88 -18.30 -6.77
CA LEU A 123 -2.52 -17.35 -7.83
C LEU A 123 -1.01 -17.11 -7.79
N ASP A 124 -0.34 -17.33 -8.92
CA ASP A 124 1.07 -17.05 -9.09
C ASP A 124 1.26 -15.56 -9.41
N ALA A 125 1.80 -14.81 -8.46
CA ALA A 125 1.99 -13.37 -8.58
C ALA A 125 3.08 -12.99 -9.59
N THR A 126 3.91 -13.93 -10.06
CA THR A 126 4.94 -13.63 -11.06
C THR A 126 4.35 -13.41 -12.45
N THR A 127 3.31 -14.18 -12.79
CA THR A 127 2.61 -14.14 -14.08
C THR A 127 1.28 -13.37 -14.00
N ASN A 128 0.77 -13.09 -12.79
CA ASN A 128 -0.52 -12.43 -12.56
C ASN A 128 -0.34 -11.15 -11.72
N GLN A 129 0.47 -10.23 -12.24
CA GLN A 129 0.87 -9.01 -11.53
C GLN A 129 -0.29 -8.04 -11.35
N ARG A 130 -1.26 -7.99 -12.28
CA ARG A 130 -2.39 -7.05 -12.18
C ARG A 130 -3.20 -7.35 -10.93
N THR A 131 -3.55 -8.61 -10.71
CA THR A 131 -4.30 -9.03 -9.53
C THR A 131 -3.46 -8.91 -8.27
N ALA A 132 -2.18 -9.31 -8.31
CA ALA A 132 -1.29 -9.18 -7.15
C ALA A 132 -1.12 -7.71 -6.70
N SER A 133 -0.94 -6.78 -7.65
CA SER A 133 -0.85 -5.34 -7.37
C SER A 133 -2.17 -4.77 -6.86
N ARG A 134 -3.30 -5.17 -7.46
CA ARG A 134 -4.64 -4.76 -7.02
C ARG A 134 -4.88 -5.10 -5.55
N PHE A 135 -4.56 -6.32 -5.14
CA PHE A 135 -4.68 -6.78 -3.75
C PHE A 135 -3.51 -6.31 -2.85
N ASN A 136 -2.61 -5.47 -3.37
CA ASN A 136 -1.43 -4.95 -2.67
C ASN A 136 -0.60 -6.06 -1.99
N ILE A 137 -0.34 -7.14 -2.73
CA ILE A 137 0.45 -8.28 -2.25
C ILE A 137 1.93 -7.92 -2.24
N ARG A 138 2.51 -7.79 -1.05
CA ARG A 138 3.92 -7.38 -0.85
C ARG A 138 4.84 -8.50 -0.37
N GLY A 139 4.29 -9.68 -0.08
CA GLY A 139 5.05 -10.80 0.48
C GLY A 139 4.35 -12.12 0.29
N PHE A 140 5.11 -13.22 0.41
CA PHE A 140 4.63 -14.56 0.07
C PHE A 140 4.94 -15.60 1.15
N PRO A 141 4.05 -16.60 1.32
CA PRO A 141 2.67 -16.62 0.81
C PRO A 141 1.80 -15.60 1.55
N THR A 142 0.87 -14.97 0.84
CA THR A 142 -0.22 -14.18 1.43
C THR A 142 -1.53 -14.94 1.23
N LEU A 143 -2.27 -15.13 2.31
CA LEU A 143 -3.51 -15.91 2.34
C LEU A 143 -4.68 -14.96 2.62
N LEU A 144 -5.61 -14.85 1.67
CA LEU A 144 -6.77 -13.97 1.76
C LEU A 144 -8.05 -14.78 1.67
N TYR A 145 -8.95 -14.58 2.63
CA TYR A 145 -10.31 -15.08 2.56
C TYR A 145 -11.23 -13.98 2.03
N LEU A 146 -12.00 -14.25 0.99
CA LEU A 146 -12.85 -13.31 0.29
C LEU A 146 -14.30 -13.71 0.53
N LYS A 147 -15.10 -12.77 1.04
CA LYS A 147 -16.49 -12.96 1.38
C LYS A 147 -17.24 -11.63 1.42
N ASP A 148 -18.43 -11.58 0.82
CA ASP A 148 -19.33 -10.42 0.87
C ASP A 148 -18.65 -9.08 0.50
N GLY A 149 -17.82 -9.08 -0.55
CA GLY A 149 -17.09 -7.88 -0.99
C GLY A 149 -15.94 -7.44 -0.07
N GLN A 150 -15.63 -8.24 0.96
CA GLN A 150 -14.54 -8.01 1.92
C GLN A 150 -13.46 -9.08 1.78
N MET A 151 -12.22 -8.68 2.06
CA MET A 151 -11.07 -9.55 2.20
C MET A 151 -10.56 -9.57 3.64
N TYR A 152 -10.24 -10.77 4.12
CA TYR A 152 -9.72 -11.04 5.45
C TYR A 152 -8.36 -11.72 5.32
N GLN A 153 -7.30 -11.04 5.78
CA GLN A 153 -5.95 -11.59 5.70
C GLN A 153 -5.71 -12.60 6.82
N TYR A 154 -5.36 -13.83 6.46
CA TYR A 154 -4.95 -14.84 7.42
C TYR A 154 -3.47 -14.68 7.80
N LYS A 155 -3.20 -14.61 9.10
CA LYS A 155 -1.85 -14.46 9.68
C LYS A 155 -1.48 -15.55 10.69
N GLY A 156 -2.33 -16.56 10.87
CA GLY A 156 -2.12 -17.65 11.81
C GLY A 156 -1.12 -18.70 11.32
N ASN A 157 -1.07 -19.80 12.06
CA ASN A 157 -0.22 -20.95 11.74
C ASN A 157 -0.65 -21.62 10.44
N ARG A 158 0.31 -22.04 9.62
CA ARG A 158 0.04 -22.61 8.29
C ARG A 158 -0.27 -24.11 8.34
N THR A 159 -0.95 -24.56 9.39
CA THR A 159 -1.44 -25.94 9.53
C THR A 159 -2.83 -26.08 8.90
N VAL A 160 -3.20 -27.28 8.49
CA VAL A 160 -4.51 -27.54 7.87
C VAL A 160 -5.64 -27.17 8.83
N ASP A 161 -5.53 -27.55 10.11
CA ASP A 161 -6.60 -27.36 11.08
C ASP A 161 -6.79 -25.88 11.45
N ASP A 162 -5.70 -25.12 11.59
CA ASP A 162 -5.79 -23.69 11.91
C ASP A 162 -6.38 -22.89 10.73
N MET A 163 -6.01 -23.24 9.49
CA MET A 163 -6.59 -22.63 8.29
C MET A 163 -8.07 -23.04 8.10
N TYR A 164 -8.43 -24.29 8.40
CA TYR A 164 -9.81 -24.77 8.33
C TYR A 164 -10.71 -24.04 9.34
N LYS A 165 -10.27 -23.91 10.59
CA LYS A 165 -10.99 -23.15 11.64
C LYS A 165 -11.18 -21.69 11.24
N PHE A 166 -10.16 -21.10 10.61
CA PHE A 166 -10.28 -19.74 10.10
C PHE A 166 -11.35 -19.62 9.01
N ALA A 167 -11.29 -20.50 8.00
CA ALA A 167 -12.22 -20.47 6.87
C ALA A 167 -13.67 -20.71 7.30
N THR A 168 -13.91 -21.58 8.28
CA THR A 168 -15.27 -21.94 8.74
C THR A 168 -15.88 -20.97 9.75
N GLY A 169 -15.16 -19.93 10.18
CA GLY A 169 -15.74 -18.89 11.04
C GLY A 169 -14.72 -17.96 11.71
N GLY A 170 -13.47 -18.38 11.88
CA GLY A 170 -12.43 -17.56 12.51
C GLY A 170 -12.14 -16.24 11.77
N TRP A 171 -12.47 -16.14 10.48
CA TRP A 171 -12.34 -14.89 9.70
C TRP A 171 -13.11 -13.70 10.29
N GLN A 172 -14.20 -13.95 11.02
CA GLN A 172 -15.01 -12.90 11.66
C GLN A 172 -14.24 -12.10 12.73
N GLN A 173 -13.18 -12.69 13.28
CA GLN A 173 -12.33 -12.05 14.28
C GLN A 173 -11.25 -11.16 13.65
N THR A 174 -11.06 -11.27 12.32
CA THR A 174 -10.12 -10.43 11.58
C THR A 174 -10.84 -9.21 11.04
N ALA A 175 -10.20 -8.04 11.13
CA ALA A 175 -10.72 -6.83 10.50
C ALA A 175 -10.78 -7.00 8.97
N GLY A 176 -12.00 -7.03 8.43
CA GLY A 176 -12.25 -7.06 6.99
C GLY A 176 -11.80 -5.76 6.33
N LYS A 177 -11.25 -5.89 5.12
CA LYS A 177 -10.95 -4.75 4.25
C LYS A 177 -11.80 -4.86 2.99
N PRO A 178 -12.33 -3.75 2.44
CA PRO A 178 -13.05 -3.81 1.18
C PRO A 178 -12.14 -4.35 0.07
N ILE A 179 -12.70 -5.19 -0.79
CA ILE A 179 -11.97 -5.71 -1.94
C ILE A 179 -11.71 -4.55 -2.91
N PRO A 180 -10.45 -4.32 -3.30
CA PRO A 180 -10.12 -3.25 -4.23
C PRO A 180 -10.84 -3.46 -5.56
N PRO A 181 -11.34 -2.40 -6.22
CA PRO A 181 -11.99 -2.52 -7.52
C PRO A 181 -11.02 -3.05 -8.57
N VAL A 182 -11.55 -3.64 -9.65
CA VAL A 182 -10.73 -4.02 -10.80
C VAL A 182 -9.93 -2.81 -11.27
N LEU A 183 -8.63 -2.99 -11.49
CA LEU A 183 -7.74 -1.93 -11.97
C LEU A 183 -8.09 -1.59 -13.42
N THR A 184 -9.16 -0.85 -13.63
CA THR A 184 -9.31 0.01 -14.80
C THR A 184 -8.60 1.32 -14.47
N TRP A 185 -7.67 1.72 -15.33
CA TRP A 185 -6.88 2.94 -15.14
C TRP A 185 -7.76 4.18 -14.92
N LEU A 186 -8.93 4.24 -15.57
CA LEU A 186 -9.88 5.34 -15.45
C LEU A 186 -10.52 5.41 -14.05
N GLU A 187 -10.75 4.26 -13.39
CA GLU A 187 -11.29 4.22 -12.03
C GLU A 187 -10.26 4.66 -10.99
N SER A 188 -8.99 4.30 -11.14
CA SER A 188 -7.94 4.81 -10.24
C SER A 188 -7.79 6.33 -10.34
N VAL A 189 -7.91 6.89 -11.55
CA VAL A 189 -7.90 8.35 -11.75
C VAL A 189 -9.16 9.01 -11.21
N ARG A 190 -10.33 8.37 -11.37
CA ARG A 190 -11.60 8.87 -10.85
C ARG A 190 -11.61 8.94 -9.32
N ASP A 191 -11.12 7.92 -8.63
CA ASP A 191 -11.16 7.88 -7.16
C ASP A 191 -10.20 8.91 -6.55
N GLU A 192 -9.00 9.10 -7.10
CA GLU A 192 -8.12 10.21 -6.72
C GLU A 192 -8.77 11.57 -7.00
N PHE A 193 -9.39 11.72 -8.18
CA PHE A 193 -10.06 12.96 -8.55
C PHE A 193 -11.24 13.27 -7.61
N LEU A 194 -12.07 12.29 -7.28
CA LEU A 194 -13.21 12.46 -6.38
C LEU A 194 -12.77 12.78 -4.95
N LEU A 195 -11.71 12.14 -4.47
CA LEU A 195 -11.11 12.47 -3.18
C LEU A 195 -10.53 13.89 -3.17
N ALA A 196 -9.86 14.31 -4.23
CA ALA A 196 -9.35 15.67 -4.38
C ALA A 196 -10.49 16.71 -4.46
N VAL A 197 -11.57 16.41 -5.19
CA VAL A 197 -12.76 17.26 -5.27
C VAL A 197 -13.49 17.33 -3.93
N GLN A 198 -13.57 16.22 -3.18
CA GLN A 198 -14.12 16.21 -1.81
C GLN A 198 -13.26 17.03 -0.85
N GLN A 199 -11.92 16.90 -0.92
CA GLN A 199 -11.01 17.74 -0.14
C GLN A 199 -11.19 19.23 -0.44
N LEU A 200 -11.28 19.59 -1.72
CA LEU A 200 -11.52 20.98 -2.12
C LEU A 200 -12.87 21.49 -1.60
N ARG A 201 -13.94 20.70 -1.74
CA ARG A 201 -15.26 21.07 -1.21
C ARG A 201 -15.22 21.31 0.29
N ASP A 202 -14.53 20.45 1.06
CA ASP A 202 -14.42 20.62 2.50
C ASP A 202 -13.59 21.85 2.87
N ILE A 203 -12.53 22.17 2.12
CA ILE A 203 -11.78 23.43 2.26
C ILE A 203 -12.70 24.65 2.00
N PHE A 204 -13.51 24.58 0.95
CA PHE A 204 -14.45 25.66 0.59
C PHE A 204 -15.57 25.85 1.63
N ILE A 205 -16.00 24.79 2.32
CA ILE A 205 -17.02 24.86 3.37
C ILE A 205 -16.41 25.26 4.73
N GLN A 206 -15.22 24.76 5.07
CA GLN A 206 -14.54 25.00 6.34
C GLN A 206 -13.93 26.41 6.41
N PHE A 207 -13.44 26.93 5.28
CA PHE A 207 -12.87 28.27 5.17
C PHE A 207 -13.77 29.13 4.26
N PRO A 208 -14.88 29.68 4.76
CA PRO A 208 -15.71 30.61 3.99
C PRO A 208 -14.99 31.97 3.76
N LEU A 209 -13.95 32.25 4.54
CA LEU A 209 -13.16 33.48 4.50
C LEU A 209 -12.57 33.82 3.12
N PRO A 210 -11.84 32.95 2.40
CA PRO A 210 -11.35 33.25 1.06
C PRO A 210 -12.46 33.58 0.05
N LEU A 211 -13.60 32.88 0.09
CA LEU A 211 -14.73 33.15 -0.80
C LEU A 211 -15.41 34.49 -0.43
N LEU A 212 -15.55 34.78 0.87
CA LEU A 212 -16.10 36.02 1.38
C LEU A 212 -15.18 37.22 1.13
N MET A 213 -13.86 37.01 1.15
CA MET A 213 -12.86 38.01 0.77
C MET A 213 -12.92 38.31 -0.72
N LEU A 214 -13.03 37.28 -1.58
CA LEU A 214 -13.19 37.48 -3.03
C LEU A 214 -14.49 38.21 -3.37
N PHE A 215 -15.60 37.83 -2.73
CA PHE A 215 -16.87 38.52 -2.88
C PHE A 215 -16.79 39.96 -2.34
N GLY A 216 -16.16 40.16 -1.18
CA GLY A 216 -15.94 41.47 -0.58
C GLY A 216 -15.09 42.39 -1.45
N ILE A 217 -13.97 41.91 -1.99
CA ILE A 217 -13.13 42.64 -2.93
C ILE A 217 -13.92 42.98 -4.20
N GLY A 218 -14.72 42.03 -4.71
CA GLY A 218 -15.60 42.26 -5.86
C GLY A 218 -16.62 43.37 -5.60
N CYS A 219 -17.28 43.36 -4.43
CA CYS A 219 -18.20 44.42 -4.03
C CYS A 219 -17.51 45.78 -3.90
N ILE A 220 -16.31 45.84 -3.30
CA ILE A 220 -15.56 47.08 -3.14
C ILE A 220 -15.14 47.65 -4.51
N MET A 221 -14.63 46.81 -5.40
CA MET A 221 -14.25 47.20 -6.76
C MET A 221 -15.48 47.68 -7.56
N GLY A 222 -16.62 47.01 -7.43
CA GLY A 222 -17.89 47.42 -8.03
C GLY A 222 -18.40 48.77 -7.52
N LEU A 223 -18.34 49.01 -6.21
CA LEU A 223 -18.72 50.29 -5.62
C LEU A 223 -17.77 51.42 -6.03
N MET A 224 -16.45 51.17 -6.07
CA MET A 224 -15.48 52.17 -6.52
C MET A 224 -15.71 52.57 -7.97
N THR A 225 -15.92 51.59 -8.86
CA THR A 225 -16.21 51.86 -10.28
C THR A 225 -17.53 52.61 -10.48
N ALA A 226 -18.58 52.27 -9.72
CA ALA A 226 -19.84 53.02 -9.72
C ALA A 226 -19.69 54.46 -9.22
N CYS A 227 -18.94 54.67 -8.13
CA CYS A 227 -18.65 55.99 -7.57
C CYS A 227 -17.84 56.86 -8.54
N LEU A 228 -16.81 56.29 -9.19
CA LEU A 228 -16.08 56.99 -10.25
C LEU A 228 -17.00 57.36 -11.41
N GLY A 229 -17.86 56.44 -11.85
CA GLY A 229 -18.86 56.72 -12.89
C GLY A 229 -19.81 57.87 -12.52
N PHE A 230 -20.34 57.85 -11.29
CA PHE A 230 -21.23 58.90 -10.80
C PHE A 230 -20.54 60.26 -10.67
N ALA A 231 -19.29 60.29 -10.18
CA ALA A 231 -18.50 61.52 -10.11
C ALA A 231 -18.22 62.12 -11.49
N LEU A 232 -17.92 61.27 -12.49
CA LEU A 232 -17.74 61.71 -13.87
C LEU A 232 -19.06 62.26 -14.46
N CYS A 233 -20.21 61.62 -14.19
CA CYS A 233 -21.53 62.10 -14.63
C CYS A 233 -21.98 63.40 -13.92
N MET A 234 -21.63 63.61 -12.65
CA MET A 234 -21.93 64.88 -11.97
C MET A 234 -20.99 66.01 -12.42
N GLY A 235 -19.75 65.69 -12.76
CA GLY A 235 -18.78 66.65 -13.29
C GLY A 235 -19.16 67.23 -14.66
N THR A 236 -19.90 66.48 -15.49
CA THR A 236 -20.42 66.98 -16.77
C THR A 236 -21.62 67.91 -16.58
N LYS A 237 -22.54 67.58 -15.64
CA LYS A 237 -23.72 68.41 -15.35
C LYS A 237 -23.36 69.81 -14.82
N SER A 238 -22.27 69.95 -14.06
CA SER A 238 -21.80 71.26 -13.58
C SER A 238 -21.10 72.10 -14.66
N ARG A 239 -20.58 71.49 -15.73
CA ARG A 239 -19.95 72.22 -16.84
C ARG A 239 -20.99 72.79 -17.80
N ASP A 240 -22.06 72.04 -18.08
CA ASP A 240 -23.18 72.49 -18.93
C ASP A 240 -23.94 73.72 -18.35
N VAL A 241 -24.14 73.75 -17.03
CA VAL A 241 -24.77 74.89 -16.34
C VAL A 241 -23.90 76.15 -16.40
N LYS A 242 -22.57 76.02 -16.51
CA LYS A 242 -21.66 77.16 -16.57
C LYS A 242 -21.59 77.74 -17.99
N ILE A 243 -21.59 76.88 -19.01
CA ILE A 243 -21.59 77.28 -20.43
C ILE A 243 -22.90 77.98 -20.82
N SER A 244 -24.04 77.49 -20.35
CA SER A 244 -25.35 78.13 -20.58
C SER A 244 -25.50 79.52 -19.93
N LYS A 245 -24.89 79.76 -18.76
CA LYS A 245 -24.88 81.10 -18.12
C LYS A 245 -23.99 82.11 -18.85
N THR A 246 -22.89 81.66 -19.46
CA THR A 246 -22.02 82.53 -20.28
C THR A 246 -22.61 82.88 -21.63
N SER A 247 -23.49 82.05 -22.19
CA SER A 247 -24.19 82.36 -23.44
C SER A 247 -25.27 83.45 -23.29
N LYS A 248 -25.85 83.60 -22.08
CA LYS A 248 -26.95 84.54 -21.81
C LYS A 248 -26.52 85.97 -21.45
N LYS A 249 -25.21 86.26 -21.52
CA LYS A 249 -24.62 87.57 -21.18
C LYS A 249 -24.04 88.28 -22.42
N LYS A 250 -24.41 87.84 -23.62
CA LYS A 250 -23.83 88.32 -24.89
C LYS A 250 -24.88 88.94 -25.84
N ASP A 251 -26.08 89.21 -25.34
CA ASP A 251 -27.11 90.03 -25.99
C ASP A 251 -27.39 91.28 -25.14
#